data_AF-A0A662I3B3-F1
#
_entry.id   AF-A0A662I3B3-F1
#
_cell.length_a   1.000
_cell.length_b   1.000
_cell.length_c   1.000
_cell.angle_alpha   90.00
_cell.angle_beta   90.00
_cell.angle_gamma   90.00
#
_symmetry.space_group_name_H-M   'P 1'
#
loop_
_entity.id
_entity.type
_entity.pdbx_description
1 polymer ?
#
loop_
_entity_poly.entity_id
_entity_poly.type
_entity_poly.pdbx_seq_one_letter_code
_entity_poly.pdbx_strand_id
1 'polypeptide(L)'
;MVEDTLAYGLVPDKLESLRKQQHRWAKGSFDLFKDFIKMFDKLTWTQRFSYFFSIIWYLVGFASIISQLFPLATLLGFNFLVVTDVIEYLVIVVNLTFLQVLLFAFPLTLLGYDIFSAFKGQAIGLLVAESYTNALFSSILGRKISFEVTSKIREKEKFHKLLWESKLPLFLALINSFVLVYGLFKWTPLLIITAFWAAYNLAWTLTALYCAGTVVLTESSKEAF
;
A
#
# COMPACT_ATOMS: atom_id res chain seq x y z
N MET A 1 0.75 19.34 -23.55
CA MET A 1 0.78 19.42 -22.08
C MET A 1 1.49 20.72 -21.73
N VAL A 2 1.02 21.47 -20.74
CA VAL A 2 1.83 22.53 -20.14
C VAL A 2 2.71 21.82 -19.12
N GLU A 3 4.02 21.75 -19.38
CA GLU A 3 4.99 21.08 -18.50
C GLU A 3 5.52 21.99 -17.39
N ASP A 4 5.05 23.24 -17.35
CA ASP A 4 5.47 24.21 -16.34
C ASP A 4 4.75 24.01 -15.00
N THR A 5 5.50 24.19 -13.92
CA THR A 5 4.93 24.23 -12.57
C THR A 5 4.13 25.52 -12.40
N LEU A 6 2.80 25.43 -12.57
CA LEU A 6 1.90 26.58 -12.47
C LEU A 6 1.48 26.93 -11.03
N ALA A 7 1.65 26.01 -10.08
CA ALA A 7 1.28 26.22 -8.68
C ALA A 7 2.11 25.33 -7.73
N TYR A 8 2.43 25.88 -6.55
CA TYR A 8 3.04 25.13 -5.45
C TYR A 8 1.96 24.78 -4.42
N GLY A 9 1.81 23.48 -4.15
CA GLY A 9 0.88 22.95 -3.15
C GLY A 9 1.58 22.55 -1.86
N LEU A 10 0.85 22.60 -0.75
CA LEU A 10 1.28 22.00 0.51
C LEU A 10 0.90 20.51 0.52
N VAL A 11 1.83 19.65 0.94
CA VAL A 11 1.61 18.22 1.14
C VAL A 11 1.32 17.93 2.62
N PRO A 12 0.62 16.83 2.95
CA PRO A 12 0.48 16.38 4.33
C PRO A 12 1.85 16.15 4.97
N ASP A 13 2.02 16.70 6.17
CA ASP A 13 3.23 16.61 7.00
C ASP A 13 3.18 15.47 8.03
N LYS A 14 1.97 15.00 8.36
CA LYS A 14 1.70 13.92 9.33
C LYS A 14 1.09 12.69 8.66
N LEU A 15 1.36 11.50 9.21
CA LEU A 15 0.76 10.25 8.73
C LEU A 15 -0.77 10.25 8.89
N GLU A 16 -1.29 10.80 9.99
CA GLU A 16 -2.75 10.97 10.18
C GLU A 16 -3.37 11.79 9.03
N SER A 17 -2.77 12.93 8.71
CA SER A 17 -3.24 13.84 7.65
C SER A 17 -3.22 13.16 6.28
N LEU A 18 -2.16 12.39 6.00
CA LEU A 18 -2.03 11.60 4.78
C LEU A 18 -3.13 10.52 4.70
N ARG A 19 -3.34 9.76 5.78
CA ARG A 19 -4.36 8.70 5.86
C ARG A 19 -5.76 9.26 5.66
N LYS A 20 -6.11 10.38 6.31
CA LYS A 20 -7.39 11.07 6.12
C LYS A 20 -7.58 11.51 4.66
N GLN A 21 -6.55 12.07 4.03
CA GLN A 21 -6.62 12.48 2.62
C GLN A 21 -6.84 11.28 1.70
N GLN A 22 -6.03 10.22 1.85
CA GLN A 22 -6.12 9.00 1.07
C GLN A 22 -7.47 8.29 1.23
N HIS A 23 -8.02 8.27 2.44
CA HIS A 23 -9.35 7.76 2.71
C HIS A 23 -10.45 8.51 1.93
N ARG A 24 -10.39 9.84 1.90
CA ARG A 24 -11.36 10.66 1.14
C ARG A 24 -11.27 10.41 -0.35
N TRP A 25 -10.05 10.34 -0.90
CA TRP A 25 -9.85 10.05 -2.33
C TRP A 25 -10.39 8.68 -2.72
N ALA A 26 -10.07 7.66 -1.93
CA ALA A 26 -10.56 6.30 -2.14
C ALA A 26 -12.10 6.25 -2.05
N LYS A 27 -12.69 6.86 -1.02
CA LYS A 27 -14.14 6.86 -0.86
C LYS A 27 -14.85 7.60 -1.99
N GLY A 28 -14.37 8.78 -2.35
CA GLY A 28 -14.95 9.55 -3.46
C GLY A 28 -14.93 8.74 -4.76
N SER A 29 -13.85 7.99 -4.99
CA SER A 29 -13.73 7.11 -6.15
C SER A 29 -14.70 5.93 -6.10
N PHE A 30 -14.84 5.26 -4.94
CA PHE A 30 -15.80 4.16 -4.79
C PHE A 30 -17.25 4.62 -4.89
N ASP A 31 -17.59 5.79 -4.32
CA ASP A 31 -18.93 6.36 -4.42
C ASP A 31 -19.27 6.74 -5.87
N LEU A 32 -18.28 7.21 -6.64
CA LEU A 32 -18.41 7.55 -8.07
C LEU A 32 -18.77 6.32 -8.92
N PHE A 33 -18.52 5.09 -8.45
CA PHE A 33 -18.81 3.88 -9.21
C PHE A 33 -20.26 3.78 -9.69
N LYS A 34 -21.22 4.25 -8.88
CA LYS A 34 -22.64 4.27 -9.27
C LYS A 34 -22.90 5.21 -10.44
N ASP A 35 -22.27 6.37 -10.44
CA ASP A 35 -22.44 7.36 -11.51
C ASP A 35 -21.64 6.98 -12.75
N PHE A 36 -20.49 6.33 -12.59
CA PHE A 36 -19.74 5.68 -13.66
C PHE A 36 -20.62 4.67 -14.41
N ILE A 37 -21.34 3.79 -13.71
CA ILE A 37 -22.27 2.83 -14.35
C ILE A 37 -23.37 3.56 -15.13
N LYS A 38 -23.99 4.60 -14.56
CA LYS A 38 -25.03 5.40 -15.24
C LYS A 38 -24.53 6.10 -16.49
N MET A 39 -23.25 6.48 -16.52
CA MET A 39 -22.62 7.18 -17.63
C MET A 39 -21.91 6.26 -18.61
N PHE A 40 -21.86 4.94 -18.35
CA PHE A 40 -21.01 4.00 -19.08
C PHE A 40 -21.21 4.07 -20.60
N ASP A 41 -22.46 4.08 -21.06
CA ASP A 41 -22.80 4.13 -22.48
C ASP A 41 -22.47 5.46 -23.15
N LYS A 42 -22.28 6.53 -22.38
CA LYS A 42 -21.96 7.88 -22.86
C LYS A 42 -20.45 8.15 -22.94
N LEU A 43 -19.63 7.26 -22.38
CA LEU A 43 -18.17 7.39 -22.36
C LEU A 43 -17.55 6.62 -23.53
N THR A 44 -16.46 7.16 -24.09
CA THR A 44 -15.61 6.43 -25.04
C THR A 44 -14.91 5.26 -24.35
N TRP A 45 -14.45 4.26 -25.11
CA TRP A 45 -13.72 3.12 -24.57
C TRP A 45 -12.50 3.51 -23.71
N THR A 46 -11.72 4.48 -24.17
CA THR A 46 -10.55 4.98 -23.42
C THR A 46 -10.98 5.62 -22.10
N GLN A 47 -12.02 6.45 -22.12
CA GLN A 47 -12.55 7.07 -20.90
C GLN A 47 -13.10 6.01 -19.93
N ARG A 48 -13.82 5.00 -20.43
CA ARG A 48 -14.31 3.89 -19.60
C ARG A 48 -13.18 3.21 -18.86
N PHE A 49 -12.10 2.88 -19.57
CA PHE A 49 -10.93 2.25 -18.97
C PHE A 49 -10.27 3.17 -17.94
N SER A 50 -10.05 4.45 -18.26
CA SER A 50 -9.45 5.41 -17.33
C SER A 50 -10.26 5.57 -16.05
N TYR A 51 -11.57 5.82 -16.15
CA TYR A 51 -12.44 5.96 -14.97
C TYR A 51 -12.50 4.67 -14.17
N PHE A 52 -12.69 3.53 -14.84
CA PHE A 52 -12.74 2.23 -14.17
C PHE A 52 -11.44 1.97 -13.41
N PHE A 53 -10.29 2.11 -14.06
CA PHE A 53 -8.98 1.90 -13.46
C PHE A 53 -8.73 2.80 -12.25
N SER A 54 -9.06 4.10 -12.36
CA SER A 54 -8.94 5.04 -11.22
C SER A 54 -9.79 4.64 -10.02
N ILE A 55 -10.98 4.06 -10.25
CA ILE A 55 -11.85 3.59 -9.16
C ILE A 55 -11.29 2.31 -8.54
N ILE A 56 -10.95 1.30 -9.34
CA ILE A 56 -10.50 0.00 -8.84
C ILE A 56 -9.09 0.03 -8.25
N TRP A 57 -8.27 1.03 -8.60
CA TRP A 57 -6.90 1.16 -8.09
C TRP A 57 -6.84 1.14 -6.56
N TYR A 58 -7.82 1.75 -5.88
CA TYR A 58 -7.89 1.77 -4.42
C TYR A 58 -8.17 0.39 -3.79
N LEU A 59 -8.58 -0.62 -4.56
CA LEU A 59 -8.68 -2.01 -4.07
C LEU A 59 -7.31 -2.58 -3.67
N VAL A 60 -6.20 -1.95 -4.11
CA VAL A 60 -4.84 -2.31 -3.71
C VAL A 60 -4.65 -2.31 -2.19
N GLY A 61 -5.39 -1.48 -1.43
CA GLY A 61 -5.32 -1.50 0.02
C GLY A 61 -5.86 -2.80 0.62
N PHE A 62 -7.01 -3.25 0.14
CA PHE A 62 -7.60 -4.51 0.58
C PHE A 62 -6.73 -5.69 0.14
N ALA A 63 -6.27 -5.70 -1.12
CA ALA A 63 -5.37 -6.73 -1.64
C ALA A 63 -4.06 -6.82 -0.85
N SER A 64 -3.45 -5.68 -0.50
CA SER A 64 -2.21 -5.62 0.31
C SER A 64 -2.39 -6.26 1.69
N ILE A 65 -3.51 -5.99 2.37
CA ILE A 65 -3.79 -6.58 3.69
C ILE A 65 -3.96 -8.10 3.56
N ILE A 66 -4.74 -8.56 2.58
CA ILE A 66 -4.94 -10.01 2.34
C ILE A 66 -3.61 -10.69 1.99
N SER A 67 -2.77 -10.06 1.17
CA SER A 67 -1.44 -10.58 0.82
C SER A 67 -0.53 -10.71 2.05
N GLN A 68 -0.63 -9.82 3.04
CA GLN A 68 0.13 -9.93 4.29
C GLN A 68 -0.38 -11.04 5.22
N LEU A 69 -1.65 -11.45 5.07
CA LEU A 69 -2.25 -12.53 5.84
C LEU A 69 -2.01 -13.92 5.22
N PHE A 70 -1.54 -13.98 3.97
CA PHE A 70 -1.29 -15.22 3.25
C PHE A 70 -0.41 -16.21 4.01
N PRO A 71 0.74 -15.80 4.60
CA PRO A 71 1.59 -16.73 5.34
C PRO A 71 0.90 -17.33 6.57
N LEU A 72 0.10 -16.52 7.29
CA LEU A 72 -0.70 -17.01 8.43
C LEU A 72 -1.77 -18.00 7.96
N ALA A 73 -2.46 -17.69 6.87
CA ALA A 73 -3.51 -18.56 6.35
C ALA A 73 -2.96 -19.93 5.94
N THR A 74 -1.76 -20.00 5.35
CA THR A 74 -1.05 -21.27 5.09
C THR A 74 -0.80 -22.06 6.39
N LEU A 75 -0.36 -21.40 7.47
CA LEU A 75 -0.18 -22.08 8.76
C LEU A 75 -1.50 -22.62 9.34
N LEU A 76 -2.61 -21.95 9.09
CA LEU A 76 -3.96 -22.38 9.51
C LEU A 76 -4.52 -23.52 8.64
N GLY A 77 -3.77 -23.99 7.63
CA GLY A 77 -4.17 -25.09 6.76
C GLY A 77 -4.83 -24.65 5.44
N PHE A 78 -4.92 -23.35 5.16
CA PHE A 78 -5.34 -22.85 3.85
C PHE A 78 -4.16 -22.92 2.88
N ASN A 79 -3.99 -24.06 2.22
CA ASN A 79 -2.90 -24.27 1.28
C ASN A 79 -3.22 -23.59 -0.06
N PHE A 80 -2.76 -22.36 -0.22
CA PHE A 80 -2.85 -21.63 -1.49
C PHE A 80 -1.73 -21.96 -2.48
N LEU A 81 -0.63 -22.53 -1.99
CA LEU A 81 0.55 -22.85 -2.78
C LEU A 81 0.69 -24.36 -2.93
N VAL A 82 0.71 -24.82 -4.18
CA VAL A 82 1.09 -26.19 -4.54
C VAL A 82 2.49 -26.11 -5.15
N VAL A 83 3.48 -26.60 -4.43
CA VAL A 83 4.88 -26.60 -4.87
C VAL A 83 5.26 -28.04 -5.18
N THR A 84 5.34 -28.36 -6.47
CA THR A 84 5.76 -29.68 -6.99
C THR A 84 7.26 -29.75 -7.14
N ASP A 85 7.87 -28.70 -7.67
CA ASP A 85 9.31 -28.55 -7.83
C ASP A 85 9.76 -27.16 -7.35
N VAL A 86 10.87 -27.13 -6.58
CA VAL A 86 11.35 -25.88 -5.97
C VAL A 86 12.04 -24.99 -7.00
N ILE A 87 12.73 -25.57 -7.99
CA ILE A 87 13.44 -24.80 -9.01
C ILE A 87 12.41 -24.11 -9.93
N GLU A 88 11.41 -24.85 -10.40
CA GLU A 88 10.30 -24.31 -11.18
C GLU A 88 9.60 -23.17 -10.45
N TYR A 89 9.26 -23.39 -9.17
CA TYR A 89 8.66 -22.37 -8.32
C TYR A 89 9.51 -21.11 -8.23
N LEU A 90 10.83 -21.24 -8.00
CA LEU A 90 11.74 -20.10 -7.93
C LEU A 90 11.81 -19.33 -9.25
N VAL A 91 11.90 -20.06 -10.38
CA VAL A 91 11.90 -19.43 -11.72
C VAL A 91 10.62 -18.64 -11.93
N ILE A 92 9.46 -19.20 -11.62
CA ILE A 92 8.17 -18.51 -11.77
C ILE A 92 8.12 -17.25 -10.91
N VAL A 93 8.44 -17.36 -9.61
CA VAL A 93 8.37 -16.23 -8.67
C VAL A 93 9.32 -15.11 -9.09
N VAL A 94 10.58 -15.44 -9.42
CA VAL A 94 11.57 -14.43 -9.83
C VAL A 94 11.14 -13.71 -11.10
N ASN A 95 10.67 -14.44 -12.12
CA ASN A 95 10.21 -13.84 -13.37
C ASN A 95 8.99 -12.94 -13.15
N LEU A 96 8.01 -13.39 -12.38
CA LEU A 96 6.81 -12.59 -12.09
C LEU A 96 7.14 -11.34 -11.28
N THR A 97 8.01 -11.45 -10.25
CA THR A 97 8.46 -10.30 -9.47
C THR A 97 9.25 -9.32 -10.34
N PHE A 98 10.13 -9.81 -11.22
CA PHE A 98 10.88 -8.97 -12.15
C PHE A 98 9.95 -8.20 -13.10
N LEU A 99 8.98 -8.88 -13.71
CA LEU A 99 8.00 -8.25 -14.59
C LEU A 99 7.15 -7.22 -13.83
N GLN A 100 6.75 -7.51 -12.60
CA GLN A 100 6.01 -6.57 -11.76
C GLN A 100 6.82 -5.30 -11.48
N VAL A 101 8.10 -5.43 -11.09
CA VAL A 101 8.99 -4.29 -10.85
C VAL A 101 9.17 -3.48 -12.13
N LEU A 102 9.38 -4.15 -13.27
CA LEU A 102 9.54 -3.47 -14.56
C LEU A 102 8.29 -2.69 -14.92
N LEU A 103 7.09 -3.28 -14.86
CA LEU A 103 5.84 -2.61 -15.20
C LEU A 103 5.52 -1.42 -14.29
N PHE A 104 5.93 -1.47 -13.02
CA PHE A 104 5.64 -0.41 -12.07
C PHE A 104 6.70 0.70 -12.06
N ALA A 105 7.98 0.35 -12.21
CA ALA A 105 9.08 1.32 -12.18
C ALA A 105 9.33 1.96 -13.55
N PHE A 106 9.17 1.23 -14.65
CA PHE A 106 9.52 1.72 -15.99
C PHE A 106 8.78 3.02 -16.37
N PRO A 107 7.45 3.16 -16.18
CA PRO A 107 6.76 4.41 -16.47
C PRO A 107 7.29 5.60 -15.66
N LEU A 108 7.68 5.37 -14.40
CA LEU A 108 8.26 6.42 -13.55
C LEU A 108 9.65 6.84 -14.04
N THR A 109 10.47 5.89 -14.50
CA THR A 109 11.78 6.21 -15.09
C THR A 109 11.68 6.99 -16.39
N LEU A 110 10.67 6.72 -17.23
CA LEU A 110 10.40 7.52 -18.44
C LEU A 110 10.02 8.97 -18.11
N LEU A 111 9.45 9.21 -16.93
CA LEU A 111 9.13 10.54 -16.41
C LEU A 111 10.31 11.18 -15.63
N GLY A 112 11.49 10.56 -15.66
CA GLY A 112 12.69 11.07 -14.99
C GLY A 112 12.78 10.78 -13.50
N TYR A 113 11.89 9.95 -12.94
CA TYR A 113 11.96 9.54 -11.54
C TYR A 113 12.89 8.34 -11.36
N ASP A 114 13.60 8.34 -10.24
CA ASP A 114 14.41 7.21 -9.79
C ASP A 114 13.55 5.99 -9.42
N ILE A 115 14.06 4.79 -9.67
CA ILE A 115 13.40 3.51 -9.36
C ILE A 115 13.03 3.40 -7.89
N PHE A 116 13.84 3.96 -6.98
CA PHE A 116 13.54 3.97 -5.55
C PHE A 116 12.28 4.77 -5.21
N SER A 117 11.85 5.71 -6.06
CA SER A 117 10.57 6.41 -5.91
C SER A 117 9.39 5.44 -6.01
N ALA A 118 9.50 4.45 -6.89
CA ALA A 118 8.49 3.41 -7.06
C ALA A 118 8.37 2.54 -5.79
N PHE A 119 9.51 2.13 -5.23
CA PHE A 119 9.56 1.37 -3.96
C PHE A 119 9.01 2.18 -2.79
N LYS A 120 9.38 3.46 -2.67
CA LYS A 120 8.82 4.36 -1.65
C LYS A 120 7.30 4.50 -1.79
N GLY A 121 6.80 4.63 -3.02
CA GLY A 121 5.36 4.68 -3.29
C GLY A 121 4.61 3.43 -2.82
N GLN A 122 5.15 2.24 -3.11
CA GLN A 122 4.57 0.98 -2.63
C GLN A 122 4.61 0.87 -1.10
N ALA A 123 5.72 1.25 -0.48
CA ALA A 123 5.88 1.23 0.97
C ALA A 123 4.88 2.18 1.67
N ILE A 124 4.69 3.39 1.14
CA ILE A 124 3.66 4.32 1.64
C ILE A 124 2.25 3.74 1.42
N GLY A 125 2.01 3.08 0.28
CA GLY A 125 0.77 2.38 -0.03
C GLY A 125 0.36 1.38 1.06
N LEU A 126 1.32 0.66 1.63
CA LEU A 126 1.09 -0.27 2.75
C LEU A 126 0.63 0.46 4.03
N LEU A 127 1.19 1.63 4.34
CA LEU A 127 0.78 2.42 5.53
C LEU A 127 -0.65 2.94 5.42
N VAL A 128 -1.10 3.24 4.21
CA VAL A 128 -2.44 3.79 3.94
C VAL A 128 -3.43 2.71 3.49
N ALA A 129 -3.02 1.43 3.42
CA ALA A 129 -3.86 0.31 3.00
C ALA A 129 -5.14 0.19 3.85
N GLU A 130 -5.05 0.48 5.16
CA GLU A 130 -6.21 0.56 6.06
C GLU A 130 -7.20 1.66 5.62
N SER A 131 -6.68 2.81 5.19
CA SER A 131 -7.50 3.94 4.76
C SER A 131 -8.29 3.60 3.51
N TYR A 132 -7.67 2.94 2.54
CA TYR A 132 -8.34 2.45 1.32
C TYR A 132 -9.38 1.38 1.63
N THR A 133 -9.04 0.41 2.48
CA THR A 133 -9.94 -0.69 2.86
C THR A 133 -11.15 -0.19 3.63
N ASN A 134 -10.94 0.71 4.59
CA ASN A 134 -12.05 1.35 5.31
C ASN A 134 -12.92 2.19 4.38
N ALA A 135 -12.35 2.83 3.36
CA ALA A 135 -13.11 3.60 2.38
C ALA A 135 -14.00 2.68 1.53
N LEU A 136 -13.49 1.52 1.11
CA LEU A 136 -14.25 0.49 0.39
C LEU A 136 -15.49 0.07 1.21
N PHE A 137 -15.28 -0.38 2.44
CA PHE A 137 -16.40 -0.82 3.29
C PHE A 137 -17.35 0.33 3.65
N SER A 138 -16.83 1.54 3.86
CA SER A 138 -17.67 2.71 4.12
C SER A 138 -18.55 3.08 2.93
N SER A 139 -18.03 2.95 1.70
CA SER A 139 -18.80 3.17 0.48
C SER A 139 -19.87 2.09 0.27
N ILE A 140 -19.51 0.81 0.45
CA ILE A 140 -20.44 -0.33 0.37
C ILE A 140 -21.58 -0.18 1.39
N LEU A 141 -21.26 0.18 2.64
CA LEU A 141 -22.22 0.38 3.72
C LEU A 141 -22.98 1.71 3.65
N GLY A 142 -22.70 2.56 2.65
CA GLY A 142 -23.36 3.86 2.50
C GLY A 142 -23.08 4.86 3.64
N ARG A 143 -21.97 4.70 4.37
CA ARG A 143 -21.61 5.59 5.49
C ARG A 143 -21.23 6.97 4.94
N LYS A 144 -21.84 8.02 5.50
CA LYS A 144 -21.46 9.41 5.21
C LYS A 144 -20.17 9.74 5.97
N ILE A 145 -19.27 10.45 5.31
CA ILE A 145 -18.04 10.95 5.93
C ILE A 145 -18.12 12.46 6.04
N SER A 146 -17.80 12.98 7.23
CA SER A 146 -17.61 14.40 7.44
C SER A 146 -16.38 14.86 6.66
N PHE A 147 -16.52 15.89 5.84
CA PHE A 147 -15.39 16.49 5.16
C PHE A 147 -14.58 17.31 6.17
N GLU A 148 -13.48 16.74 6.66
CA GLU A 148 -12.49 17.46 7.45
C GLU A 148 -11.40 18.02 6.54
N VAL A 149 -11.18 19.33 6.62
CA VAL A 149 -10.05 19.98 5.94
C VAL A 149 -8.76 19.45 6.55
N THR A 150 -7.84 18.97 5.72
CA THR A 150 -6.50 18.60 6.20
C THR A 150 -5.86 19.83 6.82
N SER A 151 -5.42 19.72 8.07
CA SER A 151 -4.72 20.81 8.76
C SER A 151 -3.56 21.29 7.90
N LYS A 152 -3.46 22.61 7.72
CA LYS A 152 -2.33 23.25 7.03
C LYS A 152 -1.25 23.71 8.01
N ILE A 153 -1.46 23.48 9.30
CA ILE A 153 -0.50 23.84 10.36
C ILE A 153 0.52 22.72 10.43
N ARG A 154 1.78 23.07 10.14
CA ARG A 154 2.90 22.16 10.25
C ARG A 154 3.26 21.97 11.72
N GLU A 155 3.08 20.76 12.22
CA GLU A 155 3.34 20.44 13.63
C GLU A 155 4.07 19.10 13.68
N LYS A 156 5.07 18.99 14.55
CA LYS A 156 5.83 17.75 14.69
C LYS A 156 4.91 16.60 15.10
N GLU A 157 4.90 15.53 14.29
CA GLU A 157 4.25 14.29 14.68
C GLU A 157 5.08 13.61 15.76
N LYS A 158 4.46 13.36 16.91
CA LYS A 158 5.13 12.64 18.01
C LYS A 158 5.27 11.17 17.62
N PHE A 159 6.40 10.55 17.95
CA PHE A 159 6.68 9.14 17.61
C PHE A 159 5.58 8.16 18.06
N HIS A 160 5.01 8.34 19.25
CA HIS A 160 3.90 7.49 19.72
C HIS A 160 2.64 7.60 18.83
N LYS A 161 2.41 8.77 18.24
CA LYS A 161 1.28 9.00 17.33
C LYS A 161 1.53 8.32 16.00
N LEU A 162 2.77 8.37 15.49
CA LEU A 162 3.18 7.59 14.31
C LEU A 162 2.93 6.08 14.51
N LEU A 163 3.29 5.53 15.67
CA LEU A 163 3.03 4.13 16.00
C LEU A 163 1.53 3.83 16.06
N TRP A 164 0.75 4.71 16.66
CA TRP A 164 -0.70 4.57 16.74
C TRP A 164 -1.36 4.56 15.36
N GLU A 165 -0.97 5.49 14.48
CA GLU A 165 -1.47 5.56 13.10
C GLU A 165 -0.98 4.36 12.25
N SER A 166 0.12 3.72 12.64
CA SER A 166 0.69 2.53 11.99
C SER A 166 0.26 1.21 12.65
N LYS A 167 -0.77 1.20 13.50
CA LYS A 167 -1.21 0.00 14.25
C LYS A 167 -1.48 -1.23 13.38
N LEU A 168 -2.09 -1.06 12.20
CA LEU A 168 -2.41 -2.18 11.32
C LEU A 168 -1.14 -2.79 10.70
N PRO A 169 -0.25 -2.02 10.03
CA PRO A 169 1.05 -2.55 9.60
C PRO A 169 1.84 -3.21 10.72
N LEU A 170 1.85 -2.64 11.94
CA LEU A 170 2.54 -3.22 13.09
C LEU A 170 1.92 -4.55 13.52
N PHE A 171 0.59 -4.64 13.57
CA PHE A 171 -0.10 -5.89 13.86
C PHE A 171 0.19 -6.97 12.82
N LEU A 172 0.17 -6.63 11.54
CA LEU A 172 0.53 -7.55 10.47
C LEU A 172 2.01 -7.96 10.53
N ALA A 173 2.91 -7.07 10.94
CA ALA A 173 4.31 -7.40 11.19
C ALA A 173 4.47 -8.38 12.36
N LEU A 174 3.69 -8.25 13.44
CA LEU A 174 3.72 -9.22 14.53
C LEU A 174 3.29 -10.62 14.06
N ILE A 175 2.22 -10.69 13.26
CA ILE A 175 1.77 -11.94 12.63
C ILE A 175 2.88 -12.54 11.76
N ASN A 176 3.46 -11.77 10.84
CA ASN A 176 4.50 -12.27 9.95
C ASN A 176 5.78 -12.66 10.72
N SER A 177 6.11 -11.96 11.81
CA SER A 177 7.21 -12.33 12.71
C SER A 177 6.98 -13.69 13.35
N PHE A 178 5.76 -13.93 13.84
CA PHE A 178 5.38 -15.23 14.38
C PHE A 178 5.47 -16.34 13.34
N VAL A 179 4.94 -16.11 12.13
CA VAL A 179 4.97 -17.10 11.03
C VAL A 179 6.41 -17.41 10.61
N LEU A 180 7.26 -16.38 10.48
CA LEU A 180 8.68 -16.53 10.15
C LEU A 180 9.38 -17.43 11.18
N VAL A 181 9.24 -17.11 12.47
CA VAL A 181 9.86 -17.88 13.56
C VAL A 181 9.33 -19.33 13.56
N TYR A 182 8.01 -19.52 13.45
CA TYR A 182 7.40 -20.84 13.42
C TYR A 182 7.87 -21.69 12.24
N GLY A 183 7.91 -21.11 11.03
CA GLY A 183 8.36 -21.81 9.83
C GLY A 183 9.84 -22.17 9.86
N LEU A 184 10.68 -21.34 10.48
CA LEU A 184 12.10 -21.66 10.70
C LEU A 184 12.33 -22.73 11.77
N PHE A 185 11.42 -22.87 12.75
CA PHE A 185 11.47 -23.97 13.71
C PHE A 185 10.99 -25.31 13.12
N LYS A 186 9.98 -25.27 12.25
CA LYS A 186 9.37 -26.45 11.62
C LYS A 186 9.87 -26.58 10.18
N TRP A 187 11.00 -27.27 10.01
CA TRP A 187 11.69 -27.47 8.73
C TRP A 187 10.94 -28.39 7.76
N THR A 188 9.92 -27.86 7.09
CA THR A 188 9.31 -28.49 5.91
C THR A 188 9.41 -27.54 4.71
N PRO A 189 9.48 -28.05 3.46
CA PRO A 189 9.61 -27.18 2.28
C PRO A 189 8.54 -26.08 2.20
N LEU A 190 7.28 -26.45 2.44
CA LEU A 190 6.16 -25.50 2.45
C LEU A 190 6.31 -24.42 3.52
N LEU A 191 6.74 -24.80 4.74
CA LEU A 191 6.92 -23.86 5.84
C LEU A 191 8.13 -22.94 5.65
N ILE A 192 9.18 -23.41 4.99
CA ILE A 192 10.34 -22.58 4.61
C ILE A 192 9.91 -21.53 3.56
N ILE A 193 9.14 -21.94 2.55
CA ILE A 193 8.60 -21.00 1.54
C ILE A 193 7.65 -19.99 2.20
N THR A 194 6.82 -20.45 3.14
CA THR A 194 5.91 -19.58 3.90
C THR A 194 6.68 -18.59 4.78
N ALA A 195 7.76 -19.05 5.43
CA ALA A 195 8.66 -18.20 6.21
C ALA A 195 9.36 -17.15 5.32
N PHE A 196 9.77 -17.52 4.11
CA PHE A 196 10.31 -16.57 3.14
C PHE A 196 9.31 -15.45 2.80
N TRP A 197 8.05 -15.79 2.51
CA TRP A 197 7.01 -14.78 2.25
C TRP A 197 6.72 -13.92 3.48
N ALA A 198 6.74 -14.50 4.68
CA ALA A 198 6.62 -13.73 5.91
C ALA A 198 7.78 -12.74 6.09
N ALA A 199 9.02 -13.16 5.79
CA ALA A 199 10.18 -12.28 5.79
C ALA A 199 10.08 -11.16 4.72
N TYR A 200 9.59 -11.49 3.52
CA TYR A 200 9.32 -10.52 2.46
C TYR A 200 8.30 -9.46 2.91
N ASN A 201 7.18 -9.88 3.51
CA ASN A 201 6.19 -8.96 4.06
C ASN A 201 6.76 -8.07 5.17
N LEU A 202 7.59 -8.64 6.05
CA LEU A 202 8.29 -7.88 7.10
C LEU A 202 9.22 -6.82 6.51
N ALA A 203 10.00 -7.17 5.48
CA ALA A 203 10.89 -6.23 4.82
C ALA A 203 10.12 -5.02 4.30
N TRP A 204 8.99 -5.25 3.61
CA TRP A 204 8.13 -4.18 3.12
C TRP A 204 7.52 -3.32 4.25
N THR A 205 7.05 -3.96 5.33
CA THR A 205 6.52 -3.21 6.49
C THR A 205 7.61 -2.38 7.16
N LEU A 206 8.83 -2.89 7.27
CA LEU A 206 9.97 -2.15 7.81
C LEU A 206 10.36 -0.98 6.91
N THR A 207 10.40 -1.17 5.58
CA THR A 207 10.62 -0.08 4.62
C THR A 207 9.53 0.99 4.75
N ALA A 208 8.27 0.59 4.87
CA ALA A 208 7.14 1.49 5.06
C ALA A 208 7.29 2.34 6.34
N LEU A 209 7.58 1.71 7.47
CA LEU A 209 7.82 2.38 8.74
C LEU A 209 9.07 3.29 8.69
N TYR A 210 10.13 2.86 8.01
CA TYR A 210 11.31 3.68 7.77
C TYR A 210 10.97 4.91 6.94
N CYS A 211 10.22 4.77 5.83
CA CYS A 211 9.79 5.90 5.02
C CYS A 211 8.99 6.91 5.84
N ALA A 212 8.02 6.47 6.65
CA ALA A 212 7.28 7.38 7.52
C ALA A 212 8.18 8.00 8.61
N GLY A 213 9.08 7.21 9.20
CA GLY A 213 10.04 7.67 10.20
C GLY A 213 10.99 8.73 9.66
N THR A 214 11.49 8.59 8.43
CA THR A 214 12.38 9.58 7.81
C THR A 214 11.69 10.93 7.61
N VAL A 215 10.40 10.95 7.25
CA VAL A 215 9.64 12.21 7.16
C VAL A 215 9.58 12.91 8.52
N VAL A 216 9.37 12.15 9.61
CA VAL A 216 9.33 12.69 10.98
C VAL A 216 10.72 13.11 11.50
N LEU A 217 11.77 12.35 11.18
CA LEU A 217 13.13 12.55 11.71
C LEU A 217 13.94 13.60 10.94
N THR A 218 13.76 13.73 9.63
CA THR A 218 14.53 14.70 8.81
C THR A 218 14.10 16.14 9.11
N GLU A 219 12.90 16.36 9.66
CA GLU A 219 12.50 17.65 10.20
C GLU A 219 13.18 17.98 11.55
N SER A 220 13.65 16.97 12.30
CA SER A 220 14.38 17.19 13.55
C SER A 220 15.79 17.73 13.34
N SER A 221 16.41 17.46 12.18
CA SER A 221 17.81 17.86 11.89
C SER A 221 17.94 19.21 11.20
N LYS A 222 16.86 19.74 10.60
CA LYS A 222 16.87 21.04 9.92
C LYS A 222 16.70 22.25 10.86
N GLU A 223 16.41 22.02 12.14
CA GLU A 223 16.32 23.07 13.17
C GLU A 223 17.56 23.16 14.08
N ALA A 224 18.65 22.45 13.73
CA ALA A 224 19.91 22.47 14.48
C ALA A 224 20.96 23.45 13.93
N PHE A 225 20.57 24.35 13.01
CA PHE A 225 21.40 25.43 12.46
C PHE A 225 20.62 26.74 12.41
#